data_AF-A0A2V9P7C2-F1
#
_entry.id   AF-A0A2V9P7C2-F1
#
_cell.length_a   1.000
_cell.length_b   1.000
_cell.length_c   1.000
_cell.angle_alpha   90.00
_cell.angle_beta   90.00
_cell.angle_gamma   90.00
#
_symmetry.space_group_name_H-M   'P 1'
#
loop_
_entity.id
_entity.type
_entity.pdbx_description
1 polymer ?
#
loop_
_entity_poly.entity_id
_entity_poly.type
_entity_poly.pdbx_seq_one_letter_code
_entity_poly.pdbx_strand_id
1 'polypeptide(L)'
;MASVSHAIKVIRDSRSARVGCLLALGLITTSCGDVYRPVAQIVPGTPPNPSAVHFVETVSANGKLNTGSGSRLDVAGDTNLGNLQTGVQPAHAALVQNGAKLYIANFGDDTVTENAPSNPTVTSTIGLPPGSQP
;
A
#
# COMPACT_ATOMS: atom_id res chain seq x y z
N MET A 1 -74.17 -1.39 28.77
CA MET A 1 -72.86 -2.04 29.02
C MET A 1 -72.05 -2.42 27.77
N ALA A 2 -72.62 -2.41 26.54
CA ALA A 2 -71.90 -2.84 25.33
C ALA A 2 -70.91 -1.81 24.72
N SER A 3 -71.10 -0.51 24.96
CA SER A 3 -70.31 0.58 24.35
C SER A 3 -68.89 0.71 24.94
N VAL A 4 -68.75 0.55 26.26
CA VAL A 4 -67.45 0.66 26.95
C VAL A 4 -66.52 -0.53 26.64
N SER A 5 -67.09 -1.72 26.48
CA SER A 5 -66.32 -2.94 26.16
C SER A 5 -65.72 -2.90 24.75
N HIS A 6 -66.44 -2.33 23.77
CA HIS A 6 -65.91 -2.12 22.42
C HIS A 6 -64.80 -1.06 22.37
N ALA A 7 -64.97 0.06 23.09
CA ALA A 7 -63.95 1.12 23.14
C ALA A 7 -62.63 0.63 23.77
N ILE A 8 -62.72 -0.17 24.85
CA ILE A 8 -61.53 -0.75 25.51
C ILE A 8 -60.81 -1.74 24.58
N LYS A 9 -61.55 -2.53 23.78
CA LYS A 9 -60.99 -3.48 22.82
C LYS A 9 -60.25 -2.77 21.67
N VAL A 10 -60.83 -1.70 21.12
CA VAL A 10 -60.21 -0.88 20.06
C VAL A 10 -58.96 -0.15 20.55
N ILE A 11 -58.97 0.38 21.77
CA ILE A 11 -57.79 1.04 22.37
C ILE A 11 -56.69 0.01 22.66
N ARG A 12 -57.05 -1.20 23.11
CA ARG A 12 -56.10 -2.29 23.36
C ARG A 12 -55.46 -2.79 22.05
N ASP A 13 -56.24 -2.95 20.97
CA ASP A 13 -55.73 -3.35 19.65
C ASP A 13 -54.82 -2.28 19.02
N SER A 14 -55.14 -0.99 19.21
CA SER A 14 -54.28 0.13 18.79
C SER A 14 -52.95 0.18 19.54
N ARG A 15 -52.96 -0.12 20.85
CA ARG A 15 -51.74 -0.17 21.66
C ARG A 15 -50.87 -1.38 21.30
N SER A 16 -51.46 -2.54 21.09
CA SER A 16 -50.76 -3.74 20.61
C SER A 16 -50.17 -3.54 19.21
N ALA A 17 -50.91 -2.88 18.30
CA ALA A 17 -50.42 -2.54 16.97
C ALA A 17 -49.24 -1.54 17.02
N ARG A 18 -49.30 -0.54 17.91
CA ARG A 18 -48.19 0.41 18.12
C ARG A 18 -46.94 -0.27 18.69
N VAL A 19 -47.10 -1.15 19.68
CA VAL A 19 -45.99 -1.93 20.24
C VAL A 19 -45.39 -2.86 19.19
N GLY A 20 -46.22 -3.53 18.39
CA GLY A 20 -45.77 -4.36 17.26
C GLY A 20 -45.02 -3.56 16.20
N CYS A 21 -45.50 -2.37 15.85
CA CYS A 21 -44.85 -1.50 14.87
C CYS A 21 -43.49 -0.97 15.39
N LEU A 22 -43.42 -0.57 16.66
CA LEU A 22 -42.17 -0.13 17.29
C LEU A 22 -41.14 -1.27 17.43
N LEU A 23 -41.58 -2.50 17.71
CA LEU A 23 -40.71 -3.68 17.72
C LEU A 23 -40.18 -4.01 16.31
N ALA A 24 -41.03 -3.91 15.29
CA ALA A 24 -40.63 -4.12 13.89
C ALA A 24 -39.63 -3.05 13.41
N LEU A 25 -39.88 -1.78 13.72
CA LEU A 25 -38.96 -0.66 13.43
C LEU A 25 -37.63 -0.84 14.17
N GLY A 26 -37.66 -1.27 15.43
CA GLY A 26 -36.45 -1.58 16.20
C GLY A 26 -35.60 -2.68 15.56
N LEU A 27 -36.22 -3.78 15.14
CA LEU A 27 -35.56 -4.89 14.43
C LEU A 27 -34.98 -4.47 13.08
N ILE A 28 -35.63 -3.56 12.36
CA ILE A 28 -35.12 -3.03 11.08
C ILE A 28 -33.88 -2.16 11.31
N THR A 29 -33.88 -1.31 12.35
CA THR A 29 -32.74 -0.41 12.64
C THR A 29 -31.50 -1.15 13.17
N THR A 30 -31.65 -2.31 13.82
CA THR A 30 -30.52 -3.14 14.24
C THR A 30 -30.00 -4.06 13.13
N SER A 31 -30.65 -4.09 11.96
CA SER A 31 -30.21 -4.85 10.78
C SER A 31 -29.18 -4.14 9.90
N CYS A 32 -28.70 -2.95 10.30
CA CYS A 32 -27.56 -2.30 9.64
C CYS A 32 -26.30 -3.14 9.90
N GLY A 33 -26.12 -4.19 9.09
CA GLY A 33 -24.92 -4.99 9.07
C GLY A 33 -23.80 -4.17 8.44
N ASP A 34 -22.98 -3.53 9.26
CA ASP A 34 -21.77 -2.81 8.83
C ASP A 34 -20.65 -3.75 8.35
N VAL A 35 -21.00 -4.87 7.69
CA VAL A 35 -20.02 -5.71 7.02
C VAL A 35 -20.07 -5.36 5.53
N TYR A 36 -19.60 -4.15 5.22
CA TYR A 36 -19.16 -3.81 3.88
C TYR A 36 -17.98 -4.72 3.53
N ARG A 37 -18.21 -5.74 2.69
CA ARG A 37 -17.13 -6.54 2.09
C ARG A 37 -16.90 -6.07 0.66
N PRO A 38 -16.02 -5.10 0.39
CA PRO A 38 -15.50 -4.92 -0.95
C PRO A 38 -14.48 -6.05 -1.16
N VAL A 39 -14.95 -7.26 -1.49
CA VAL A 39 -14.05 -8.19 -2.19
C VAL A 39 -14.15 -7.77 -3.65
N ALA A 40 -13.37 -6.75 -4.01
CA ALA A 40 -12.88 -6.68 -5.37
C ALA A 40 -12.07 -7.96 -5.57
N GLN A 41 -12.70 -9.00 -6.11
CA GLN A 41 -11.95 -10.15 -6.57
C GLN A 41 -11.11 -9.62 -7.73
N ILE A 42 -9.81 -9.52 -7.47
CA ILE A 42 -8.84 -9.19 -8.51
C ILE A 42 -9.02 -10.26 -9.57
N VAL A 43 -9.57 -9.89 -10.73
CA VAL A 43 -9.42 -10.70 -11.93
C VAL A 43 -7.95 -10.53 -12.28
N PRO A 44 -7.10 -11.56 -12.17
CA PRO A 44 -5.76 -11.46 -12.72
C PRO A 44 -6.00 -11.33 -14.22
N GLY A 45 -5.88 -10.11 -14.74
CA GLY A 45 -5.78 -9.94 -16.19
C GLY A 45 -4.66 -10.86 -16.65
N THR A 46 -4.80 -11.52 -17.80
CA THR A 46 -3.69 -12.23 -18.44
C THR A 46 -2.75 -11.18 -19.01
N PRO A 47 -1.63 -10.81 -18.33
CA PRO A 47 -0.80 -9.71 -18.79
C PRO A 47 0.32 -10.28 -19.66
N PRO A 48 0.97 -9.46 -20.49
CA PRO A 48 2.41 -9.62 -20.63
C PRO A 48 3.01 -9.33 -19.23
N ASN A 49 3.23 -10.37 -18.41
CA ASN A 49 3.89 -10.22 -17.11
C ASN A 49 5.35 -9.84 -17.39
N PRO A 50 5.82 -8.63 -17.01
CA PRO A 50 7.21 -8.25 -17.18
C PRO A 50 8.06 -8.93 -16.09
N SER A 51 8.11 -10.26 -16.14
CA SER A 51 8.78 -11.09 -15.14
C SER A 51 10.25 -10.70 -14.92
N ALA A 52 10.91 -10.12 -15.92
CA ALA A 52 12.32 -9.76 -15.84
C ALA A 52 12.61 -8.48 -15.02
N VAL A 53 11.68 -7.51 -14.94
CA VAL A 53 11.88 -6.19 -14.28
C VAL A 53 10.61 -5.64 -13.64
N HIS A 54 9.91 -6.46 -12.86
CA HIS A 54 8.69 -6.07 -12.13
C HIS A 54 8.92 -5.12 -10.95
N PHE A 55 10.15 -4.61 -10.78
CA PHE A 55 10.51 -3.75 -9.65
C PHE A 55 10.89 -2.34 -10.12
N VAL A 56 10.68 -1.37 -9.23
CA VAL A 56 11.21 -0.02 -9.35
C VAL A 56 12.31 0.16 -8.29
N GLU A 57 13.43 0.75 -8.70
CA GLU A 57 14.46 1.24 -7.78
C GLU A 57 14.31 2.76 -7.65
N THR A 58 14.14 3.22 -6.41
CA THR A 58 14.07 4.64 -6.08
C THR A 58 15.30 5.04 -5.29
N VAL A 59 15.89 6.19 -5.60
CA VAL A 59 17.04 6.72 -4.83
C VAL A 59 16.65 8.02 -4.14
N SER A 60 17.11 8.18 -2.91
CA SER A 60 16.82 9.34 -2.07
C SER A 60 18.07 9.77 -1.31
N ALA A 61 18.32 11.08 -1.30
CA ALA A 61 19.42 11.68 -0.56
C ALA A 61 18.97 12.10 0.85
N ASN A 62 19.85 11.95 1.84
CA ASN A 62 19.61 12.38 3.21
C ASN A 62 20.40 13.66 3.54
N GLY A 63 20.21 14.72 2.75
CA GLY A 63 21.01 15.94 2.86
C GLY A 63 22.40 15.81 2.21
N LYS A 64 23.30 16.76 2.52
CA LYS A 64 24.57 16.92 1.78
C LYS A 64 25.70 16.00 2.24
N LEU A 65 25.74 15.64 3.52
CA LEU A 65 26.88 14.91 4.10
C LEU A 65 26.51 13.50 4.57
N ASN A 66 25.24 13.14 4.56
CA ASN A 66 24.81 11.81 4.98
C ASN A 66 24.63 10.92 3.76
N THR A 67 24.83 9.62 3.98
CA THR A 67 24.51 8.58 3.01
C THR A 67 23.04 8.63 2.61
N GLY A 68 22.79 8.38 1.34
CA GLY A 68 21.45 8.21 0.81
C GLY A 68 20.92 6.78 0.99
N SER A 69 19.76 6.54 0.39
CA SER A 69 19.12 5.22 0.36
C SER A 69 18.58 4.92 -1.03
N GLY A 70 18.72 3.65 -1.43
CA GLY A 70 18.00 3.02 -2.52
C GLY A 70 16.86 2.19 -1.93
N SER A 71 15.65 2.35 -2.44
CA SER A 71 14.50 1.54 -2.02
C SER A 71 13.91 0.83 -3.21
N ARG A 72 13.70 -0.47 -3.03
CA ARG A 72 13.19 -1.35 -4.07
C ARG A 72 11.75 -1.73 -3.81
N LEU A 73 10.93 -1.54 -4.82
CA LEU A 73 9.50 -1.81 -4.74
C LEU A 73 9.11 -2.84 -5.79
N ASP A 74 8.47 -3.92 -5.37
CA ASP A 74 7.71 -4.79 -6.27
C ASP A 74 6.44 -4.05 -6.70
N VAL A 75 6.31 -3.81 -8.00
CA VAL A 75 5.18 -3.07 -8.58
C VAL A 75 3.90 -3.89 -8.52
N ALA A 76 3.98 -5.22 -8.68
CA ALA A 76 2.80 -6.07 -8.71
C ALA A 76 2.22 -6.29 -7.31
N GLY A 77 3.11 -6.46 -6.32
CA GLY A 77 2.74 -6.65 -4.92
C GLY A 77 2.60 -5.37 -4.10
N ASP A 78 2.88 -4.19 -4.67
CA ASP A 78 2.97 -2.91 -3.94
C ASP A 78 3.76 -3.05 -2.62
N THR A 79 4.88 -3.76 -2.70
CA THR A 79 5.63 -4.22 -1.52
C THR A 79 7.08 -3.77 -1.61
N ASN A 80 7.61 -3.26 -0.50
CA ASN A 80 9.03 -2.96 -0.38
C ASN A 80 9.84 -4.27 -0.24
N LEU A 81 10.73 -4.52 -1.20
CA LEU A 81 11.60 -5.71 -1.24
C LEU A 81 12.90 -5.52 -0.45
N GLY A 82 13.23 -4.28 -0.08
CA GLY A 82 14.35 -3.94 0.77
C GLY A 82 14.91 -2.54 0.49
N ASN A 83 15.70 -2.08 1.46
CA ASN A 83 16.40 -0.81 1.40
C ASN A 83 17.91 -1.07 1.41
N LEU A 84 18.60 -0.33 0.56
CA LEU A 84 20.04 -0.39 0.32
C LEU A 84 20.62 0.96 0.74
N GLN A 85 21.70 0.97 1.51
CA GLN A 85 22.41 2.22 1.83
C GLN A 85 23.34 2.59 0.67
N THR A 86 23.22 3.80 0.14
CA THR A 86 24.07 4.31 -0.94
C THR A 86 25.23 5.14 -0.38
N GLY A 87 26.02 5.74 -1.27
CA GLY A 87 26.92 6.83 -0.91
C GLY A 87 26.18 8.14 -0.67
N VAL A 88 26.93 9.23 -0.60
CA VAL A 88 26.43 10.58 -0.30
C VAL A 88 25.82 11.24 -1.54
N GLN A 89 24.66 11.87 -1.36
CA GLN A 89 23.90 12.54 -2.45
C GLN A 89 23.77 11.69 -3.72
N PRO A 90 23.06 10.55 -3.67
CA PRO A 90 22.80 9.77 -4.88
C PRO A 90 22.01 10.62 -5.90
N ALA A 91 22.52 10.69 -7.14
CA ALA A 91 21.93 11.51 -8.19
C ALA A 91 21.13 10.68 -9.20
N HIS A 92 21.60 9.46 -9.48
CA HIS A 92 20.98 8.60 -10.49
C HIS A 92 21.22 7.12 -10.22
N ALA A 93 20.32 6.26 -10.72
CA ALA A 93 20.43 4.81 -10.66
C ALA A 93 20.20 4.20 -12.05
N ALA A 94 21.05 3.27 -12.45
CA ALA A 94 21.01 2.61 -13.75
C ALA A 94 21.06 1.08 -13.59
N LEU A 95 20.07 0.40 -14.18
CA LEU A 95 19.98 -1.05 -14.21
C LEU A 95 20.62 -1.59 -15.49
N VAL A 96 21.46 -2.61 -15.39
CA VAL A 96 22.01 -3.31 -16.56
C VAL A 96 20.88 -4.09 -17.26
N GLN A 97 20.90 -4.17 -18.59
CA GLN A 97 19.83 -4.80 -19.39
C GLN A 97 19.47 -6.23 -18.97
N ASN A 98 20.43 -7.00 -18.45
CA ASN A 98 20.21 -8.36 -17.96
C ASN A 98 19.65 -8.43 -16.52
N GLY A 99 19.41 -7.28 -15.86
CA GLY A 99 18.92 -7.19 -14.49
C GLY A 99 19.89 -7.68 -13.42
N ALA A 100 21.14 -8.02 -13.77
CA ALA A 100 22.08 -8.63 -12.83
C ALA A 100 22.80 -7.60 -11.94
N LYS A 101 22.88 -6.35 -12.40
CA LYS A 101 23.57 -5.27 -11.67
C LYS A 101 22.80 -3.96 -11.76
N LEU A 102 22.86 -3.22 -10.66
CA LEU A 102 22.37 -1.87 -10.48
C LEU A 102 23.56 -1.00 -10.06
N TYR A 103 23.69 0.16 -10.68
CA TYR A 103 24.69 1.17 -10.35
C TYR A 103 24.00 2.44 -9.88
N ILE A 104 24.44 2.98 -8.76
CA ILE A 104 23.95 4.25 -8.23
C ILE A 104 25.11 5.23 -8.19
N ALA A 105 24.99 6.34 -8.92
CA ALA A 105 25.97 7.42 -8.93
C ALA A 105 25.79 8.28 -7.67
N ASN A 106 26.84 8.39 -6.86
CA ASN A 106 26.84 9.18 -5.63
C ASN A 106 27.67 10.44 -5.86
N PHE A 107 26.95 11.55 -6.08
CA PHE A 107 27.54 12.83 -6.42
C PHE A 107 28.42 13.39 -5.30
N GLY A 108 28.01 13.19 -4.04
CA GLY A 108 28.60 13.90 -2.90
C GLY A 108 29.88 13.29 -2.35
N ASP A 109 30.21 12.04 -2.68
CA ASP A 109 31.41 11.34 -2.20
C ASP A 109 32.30 10.78 -3.32
N ASP A 110 32.04 11.17 -4.58
CA ASP A 110 32.78 10.70 -5.75
C ASP A 110 32.81 9.16 -5.86
N THR A 111 31.69 8.49 -5.57
CA THR A 111 31.59 7.02 -5.67
C THR A 111 30.45 6.55 -6.55
N VAL A 112 30.51 5.28 -6.95
CA VAL A 112 29.40 4.54 -7.54
C VAL A 112 29.11 3.31 -6.68
N THR A 113 27.88 3.19 -6.19
CA THR A 113 27.44 1.98 -5.47
C THR A 113 27.00 0.93 -6.48
N GLU A 114 27.62 -0.24 -6.46
CA GLU A 114 27.18 -1.43 -7.20
C GLU A 114 26.35 -2.32 -6.27
N ASN A 115 25.19 -2.73 -6.76
CA ASN A 115 24.29 -3.64 -6.08
C ASN A 115 23.82 -4.72 -7.06
N ALA A 116 23.66 -5.95 -6.57
CA ALA A 116 22.83 -6.93 -7.24
C ALA A 116 21.36 -6.62 -6.92
N PRO A 117 20.52 -6.34 -7.94
CA PRO A 117 19.07 -6.48 -7.82
C PRO A 117 18.74 -7.83 -7.18
N SER A 118 17.59 -8.11 -6.60
CA SER A 118 17.37 -9.35 -5.79
C SER A 118 18.04 -9.40 -4.41
N ASN A 119 19.05 -8.57 -4.12
CA ASN A 119 19.62 -8.47 -2.77
C ASN A 119 19.73 -7.00 -2.34
N PRO A 120 19.13 -6.55 -1.22
CA PRO A 120 19.24 -5.16 -0.75
C PRO A 120 20.62 -4.77 -0.19
N THR A 121 21.66 -5.59 -0.40
CA THR A 121 23.01 -5.35 0.13
C THR A 121 23.93 -4.76 -0.95
N VAL A 122 24.75 -3.77 -0.57
CA VAL A 122 25.81 -3.26 -1.45
C VAL A 122 26.77 -4.40 -1.81
N THR A 123 27.00 -4.59 -3.11
CA THR A 123 27.96 -5.58 -3.61
C THR A 123 29.37 -5.00 -3.70
N SER A 124 29.47 -3.74 -4.12
CA SER A 124 30.75 -3.02 -4.16
C SER A 124 30.53 -1.51 -4.13
N THR A 125 31.55 -0.77 -3.68
CA THR A 125 31.61 0.69 -3.82
C THR A 125 32.84 1.02 -4.65
N ILE A 126 32.61 1.67 -5.79
CA ILE A 126 33.63 2.03 -6.76
C ILE A 126 34.01 3.49 -6.50
N GLY A 127 35.25 3.72 -6.07
CA GLY A 127 35.77 5.09 -5.90
C GLY A 127 36.16 5.71 -7.24
N LEU A 128 35.83 6.98 -7.41
CA LEU A 128 36.24 7.81 -8.54
C LEU A 128 37.32 8.82 -8.10
N PRO A 129 38.03 9.45 -9.05
CA PRO A 129 38.92 10.55 -8.72
C PRO A 129 38.18 11.69 -7.99
N PRO A 130 38.84 12.40 -7.06
CA PRO A 130 38.21 13.52 -6.34
C PRO A 130 37.66 14.60 -7.29
N GLY A 131 36.44 15.05 -7.01
CA GLY A 131 35.72 16.08 -7.79
C GLY A 131 34.96 15.55 -9.00
N SER A 132 34.91 14.23 -9.21
CA SER A 132 34.19 13.60 -10.33
C SER A 132 32.69 13.91 -10.33
N GLN A 133 32.08 13.97 -9.14
CA GLN A 133 30.69 14.38 -8.93
C GLN A 133 29.72 13.74 -9.95
N PRO A 134 29.66 12.38 -9.99
CA PRO A 134 28.87 11.65 -10.98
C PRO A 134 27.35 11.81 -10.81
#